data_AF-A0A7C2BJU7-F1
#
_entry.id   AF-A0A7C2BJU7-F1
#
_cell.length_a   1.000
_cell.length_b   1.000
_cell.length_c   1.000
_cell.angle_alpha   90.00
_cell.angle_beta   90.00
_cell.angle_gamma   90.00
#
_symmetry.space_group_name_H-M   'P 1'
#
loop_
_entity.id
_entity.type
_entity.pdbx_description
1 polymer ?
#
loop_
_entity_poly.entity_id
_entity_poly.type
_entity_poly.pdbx_seq_one_letter_code
_entity_poly.pdbx_strand_id
1 'polypeptide(L)'
;MDETPGRPSTSSDMNAFITFIPFSVLYFFLNHIYFKKNQCLSNGGSRMNASKIFIAILLGCLLVLGLSYYSMQRAYEDLEERYRELLSEYSELEATNSELMGNLSVLQTENMWLKGNLTSMESYYNAIIAMYESWLEGNFSDIPILMERITYLRTKLSEYANMMSSPNGIHYLEDLTQQERNLFLEKAVNSLPPTPNLSEYVKKYGIPLGVHVYVSFTTYYQPDPVSVTEYWKLPNETLQDLGGDCEDLSLLVYSILIKNGYNDTYLVAWLGNEIGHVAVLSRVAGRWFLIDTAGNWVNGLKLYLSAKILKDDITYDLKLPLLPIHPDVKDWLIMNNYATISISPLPGQQELDGVDLNSLLKEWVAYWVSSGEHPTEYWLIGFNVYFKTSSITQLADYVETISR
;
A
#
# COMPACT_ATOMS: atom_id res chain seq x y z
N MET A 1 -39.38 -11.17 -34.33
CA MET A 1 -38.66 -10.41 -35.37
C MET A 1 -37.62 -11.38 -35.90
N ASP A 2 -38.07 -12.37 -36.66
CA ASP A 2 -38.28 -12.31 -38.13
C ASP A 2 -37.01 -12.91 -38.73
N GLU A 3 -37.01 -13.90 -39.62
CA GLU A 3 -38.02 -14.66 -40.34
C GLU A 3 -37.31 -15.96 -40.78
N THR A 4 -37.99 -17.09 -40.71
CA THR A 4 -37.60 -18.32 -41.42
C THR A 4 -38.21 -18.31 -42.83
N PRO A 5 -37.45 -18.67 -43.88
CA PRO A 5 -38.00 -19.29 -45.07
C PRO A 5 -37.49 -20.74 -45.13
N GLY A 6 -38.30 -21.77 -45.39
CA GLY A 6 -39.42 -21.82 -46.32
C GLY A 6 -39.13 -22.98 -47.28
N ARG A 7 -39.53 -24.19 -46.87
CA ARG A 7 -39.43 -25.42 -47.67
C ARG A 7 -40.68 -25.53 -48.54
N PRO A 8 -40.59 -25.69 -49.87
CA PRO A 8 -41.72 -26.18 -50.65
C PRO A 8 -41.54 -27.67 -50.90
N SER A 9 -42.41 -28.45 -50.25
CA SER A 9 -42.80 -29.79 -50.67
C SER A 9 -44.03 -29.66 -51.57
N THR A 10 -43.94 -30.05 -52.84
CA THR A 10 -45.12 -30.46 -53.61
C THR A 10 -44.69 -31.44 -54.69
N SER A 11 -44.87 -32.73 -54.38
CA SER A 11 -45.10 -33.77 -55.36
C SER A 11 -46.46 -33.53 -56.02
N SER A 12 -46.49 -33.40 -57.34
CA SER A 12 -47.74 -33.49 -58.11
C SER A 12 -47.48 -34.15 -59.47
N ASP A 13 -48.28 -35.18 -59.72
CA ASP A 13 -48.75 -35.61 -61.03
C ASP A 13 -47.91 -36.64 -61.81
N MET A 14 -47.97 -37.89 -61.32
CA MET A 14 -47.98 -39.06 -62.20
C MET A 14 -49.42 -39.38 -62.64
N ASN A 15 -49.73 -39.13 -63.91
CA ASN A 15 -50.88 -39.71 -64.61
C ASN A 15 -50.41 -40.27 -65.96
N ALA A 16 -49.84 -41.48 -65.95
CA ALA A 16 -49.64 -42.27 -67.15
C ALA A 16 -50.72 -43.35 -67.22
N PHE A 17 -51.78 -43.06 -67.98
CA PHE A 17 -52.82 -44.00 -68.37
C PHE A 17 -52.19 -45.11 -69.24
N ILE A 18 -51.93 -46.27 -68.65
CA ILE A 18 -51.61 -47.49 -69.42
C ILE A 18 -52.95 -48.15 -69.78
N THR A 19 -53.43 -47.91 -71.00
CA THR A 19 -54.56 -48.65 -71.58
C THR A 19 -54.13 -50.09 -71.85
N PHE A 20 -54.45 -50.98 -70.90
CA PHE A 20 -54.56 -52.41 -71.17
C PHE A 20 -55.62 -52.63 -72.24
N ILE A 21 -55.31 -53.33 -73.33
CA ILE A 21 -56.36 -53.93 -74.17
C ILE A 21 -56.93 -55.08 -73.33
N PRO A 22 -58.17 -54.99 -72.83
CA PRO A 22 -58.70 -56.02 -71.98
C PRO A 22 -58.88 -57.30 -72.79
N PHE A 23 -58.66 -58.45 -72.13
CA PHE A 23 -58.89 -59.79 -72.69
C PHE A 23 -60.26 -59.93 -73.39
N SER A 24 -61.23 -59.08 -73.00
CA SER A 24 -62.55 -58.95 -73.62
C SER A 24 -62.52 -58.50 -75.09
N VAL A 25 -61.56 -57.69 -75.53
CA VAL A 25 -61.41 -57.28 -76.96
C VAL A 25 -60.86 -58.44 -77.80
N LEU A 26 -59.93 -59.21 -77.25
CA LEU A 26 -59.41 -60.44 -77.88
C LEU A 26 -60.51 -61.51 -77.96
N TYR A 27 -61.30 -61.66 -76.89
CA TYR A 27 -62.46 -62.55 -76.83
C TYR A 27 -63.55 -62.15 -77.83
N PHE A 28 -63.80 -60.84 -78.02
CA PHE A 28 -64.77 -60.33 -79.00
C PHE A 28 -64.31 -60.57 -80.45
N PHE A 29 -63.02 -60.37 -80.76
CA PHE A 29 -62.45 -60.69 -82.07
C PHE A 29 -62.50 -62.20 -82.38
N LEU A 30 -62.17 -63.05 -81.40
CA LEU A 30 -62.25 -64.51 -81.55
C LEU A 30 -63.70 -64.98 -81.75
N ASN A 31 -64.66 -64.41 -81.01
CA ASN A 31 -66.10 -64.69 -81.21
C ASN A 31 -66.63 -64.19 -82.55
N HIS A 32 -66.20 -63.01 -83.02
CA HIS A 32 -66.64 -62.47 -84.30
C HIS A 32 -66.10 -63.28 -85.50
N ILE A 33 -64.87 -63.80 -85.40
CA ILE A 33 -64.29 -64.72 -86.40
C ILE A 33 -64.99 -66.08 -86.36
N TYR A 34 -65.32 -66.61 -85.18
CA TYR A 34 -66.09 -67.84 -85.03
C TYR A 34 -67.51 -67.71 -85.64
N PHE A 35 -68.15 -66.55 -85.46
CA PHE A 35 -69.47 -66.26 -86.00
C PHE A 35 -69.48 -66.11 -87.54
N LYS A 36 -68.47 -65.44 -88.13
CA LYS A 36 -68.33 -65.32 -89.60
C LYS A 36 -68.03 -66.66 -90.28
N LYS A 37 -67.32 -67.58 -89.63
CA LYS A 37 -67.07 -68.94 -90.13
C LYS A 37 -68.37 -69.74 -90.33
N ASN A 38 -69.36 -69.53 -89.46
CA ASN A 38 -70.67 -70.20 -89.55
C ASN A 38 -71.61 -69.59 -90.61
N GLN A 39 -71.42 -68.32 -91.02
CA GLN A 39 -72.22 -67.72 -92.10
C GLN A 39 -71.71 -68.06 -93.52
N CYS A 40 -70.40 -68.28 -93.72
CA CYS A 40 -69.83 -68.60 -95.04
C CYS A 40 -70.03 -70.06 -95.50
N LEU A 41 -70.63 -70.94 -94.70
CA LEU A 41 -70.95 -72.33 -95.10
C LEU A 41 -72.29 -72.46 -95.88
N SER A 42 -73.01 -71.36 -96.15
CA SER A 42 -74.33 -71.39 -96.80
C SER A 42 -74.38 -70.92 -98.26
N ASN A 43 -73.30 -70.38 -98.85
CA ASN A 43 -73.29 -69.94 -100.25
C ASN A 43 -72.08 -70.48 -100.99
N GLY A 44 -72.35 -71.31 -102.01
CA GLY A 44 -71.34 -71.94 -102.86
C GLY A 44 -70.47 -70.92 -103.59
N GLY A 45 -69.19 -70.93 -103.30
CA GLY A 45 -68.20 -70.12 -103.99
C GLY A 45 -66.86 -70.07 -103.25
N SER A 46 -65.88 -70.82 -103.77
CA SER A 46 -64.46 -70.81 -103.39
C SER A 46 -64.09 -71.38 -102.02
N ARG A 47 -63.55 -72.61 -102.03
CA ARG A 47 -62.85 -73.25 -100.90
C ARG A 47 -61.68 -72.37 -100.43
N MET A 48 -61.90 -71.57 -99.39
CA MET A 48 -60.81 -71.10 -98.54
C MET A 48 -60.39 -72.23 -97.59
N ASN A 49 -59.21 -72.80 -97.82
CA ASN A 49 -58.61 -73.86 -97.00
C ASN A 49 -58.61 -73.48 -95.51
N ALA A 50 -59.14 -74.33 -94.63
CA ALA A 50 -59.18 -74.15 -93.16
C ALA A 50 -57.79 -73.85 -92.55
N SER A 51 -56.72 -74.28 -93.20
CA SER A 51 -55.33 -73.90 -92.92
C SER A 51 -55.10 -72.37 -92.92
N LYS A 52 -55.72 -71.61 -93.83
CA LYS A 52 -55.58 -70.14 -93.91
C LYS A 52 -56.20 -69.41 -92.71
N ILE A 53 -57.29 -69.93 -92.15
CA ILE A 53 -57.96 -69.35 -90.96
C ILE A 53 -57.14 -69.61 -89.70
N PHE A 54 -56.61 -70.83 -89.54
CA PHE A 54 -55.75 -71.17 -88.41
C PHE A 54 -54.45 -70.36 -88.42
N ILE A 55 -53.83 -70.19 -89.60
CA ILE A 55 -52.65 -69.34 -89.78
C ILE A 55 -52.95 -67.88 -89.43
N ALA A 56 -54.12 -67.35 -89.82
CA ALA A 56 -54.52 -65.97 -89.47
C ALA A 56 -54.72 -65.77 -87.96
N ILE A 57 -55.30 -66.74 -87.25
CA ILE A 57 -55.45 -66.70 -85.78
C ILE A 57 -54.10 -66.81 -85.09
N LEU A 58 -53.24 -67.73 -85.55
CA LEU A 58 -51.88 -67.90 -85.01
C LEU A 58 -51.06 -66.62 -85.19
N LEU A 59 -51.10 -66.01 -86.37
CA LEU A 59 -50.47 -64.72 -86.66
C LEU A 59 -51.06 -63.59 -85.80
N GLY A 60 -52.39 -63.56 -85.61
CA GLY A 60 -53.05 -62.59 -84.73
C GLY A 60 -52.62 -62.73 -83.27
N CYS A 61 -52.54 -63.95 -82.73
CA CYS A 61 -52.05 -64.22 -81.38
C CYS A 61 -50.56 -63.86 -81.23
N LEU A 62 -49.72 -64.20 -82.21
CA LEU A 62 -48.31 -63.82 -82.24
C LEU A 62 -48.13 -62.29 -82.25
N LEU A 63 -48.99 -61.59 -82.98
CA LEU A 63 -48.95 -60.13 -83.07
C LEU A 63 -49.42 -59.47 -81.76
N VAL A 64 -50.45 -60.01 -81.10
CA VAL A 64 -50.89 -59.55 -79.77
C VAL A 64 -49.84 -59.85 -78.70
N LEU A 65 -49.22 -61.03 -78.73
CA LEU A 65 -48.11 -61.38 -77.83
C LEU A 65 -46.89 -60.49 -78.09
N GLY A 66 -46.56 -60.21 -79.36
CA GLY A 66 -45.48 -59.29 -79.73
C GLY A 66 -45.75 -57.85 -79.27
N LEU A 67 -46.97 -57.36 -79.41
CA LEU A 67 -47.37 -56.04 -78.90
C LEU A 67 -47.37 -55.99 -77.36
N SER A 68 -47.81 -57.06 -76.71
CA SER A 68 -47.80 -57.17 -75.24
C SER A 68 -46.38 -57.23 -74.70
N TYR A 69 -45.51 -58.01 -75.36
CA TYR A 69 -44.08 -58.08 -75.07
C TYR A 69 -43.41 -56.71 -75.27
N TYR A 70 -43.69 -56.03 -76.39
CA TYR A 70 -43.16 -54.69 -76.65
C TYR A 70 -43.65 -53.65 -75.63
N SER A 71 -44.93 -53.71 -75.23
CA SER A 71 -45.48 -52.84 -74.17
C SER A 71 -44.83 -53.11 -72.82
N MET A 72 -44.61 -54.38 -72.47
CA MET A 72 -43.97 -54.78 -71.23
C MET A 72 -42.49 -54.40 -71.23
N GLN A 73 -41.80 -54.55 -72.36
CA GLN A 73 -40.42 -54.12 -72.53
C GLN A 73 -40.30 -52.62 -72.35
N ARG A 74 -41.19 -51.81 -72.97
CA ARG A 74 -41.19 -50.35 -72.74
C ARG A 74 -41.51 -49.96 -71.30
N ALA A 75 -42.42 -50.66 -70.64
CA ALA A 75 -42.70 -50.42 -69.22
C ALA A 75 -41.51 -50.80 -68.33
N TYR A 76 -40.78 -51.86 -68.68
CA TYR A 76 -39.55 -52.24 -68.00
C TYR A 76 -38.43 -51.21 -68.21
N GLU A 77 -38.24 -50.73 -69.44
CA GLU A 77 -37.27 -49.68 -69.77
C GLU A 77 -37.59 -48.37 -69.01
N ASP A 78 -38.86 -47.92 -68.98
CA ASP A 78 -39.28 -46.74 -68.21
C ASP A 78 -39.07 -46.93 -66.69
N LEU A 79 -39.35 -48.12 -66.16
CA LEU A 79 -39.11 -48.42 -64.74
C LEU A 79 -37.62 -48.45 -64.42
N GLU A 80 -36.79 -49.01 -65.31
CA GLU A 80 -35.34 -49.04 -65.15
C GLU A 80 -34.75 -47.63 -65.18
N GLU A 81 -35.23 -46.76 -66.07
CA GLU A 81 -34.84 -45.35 -66.13
C GLU A 81 -35.21 -44.62 -64.83
N ARG A 82 -36.46 -44.73 -64.37
CA ARG A 82 -36.90 -44.16 -63.09
C ARG A 82 -36.09 -44.68 -61.90
N TYR A 83 -35.74 -45.97 -61.90
CA TYR A 83 -34.91 -46.55 -60.85
C TYR A 83 -33.49 -45.96 -60.85
N ARG A 84 -32.91 -45.71 -62.03
CA ARG A 84 -31.60 -45.05 -62.16
C ARG A 84 -31.66 -43.59 -61.73
N GLU A 85 -32.71 -42.85 -62.10
CA GLU A 85 -32.94 -41.48 -61.63
C GLU A 85 -33.04 -41.42 -60.11
N LEU A 86 -33.87 -42.28 -59.51
CA LEU A 86 -34.02 -42.34 -58.06
C LEU A 86 -32.71 -42.69 -57.34
N LEU A 87 -31.91 -43.60 -57.92
CA LEU A 87 -30.59 -43.95 -57.37
C LEU A 87 -29.63 -42.75 -57.43
N SER A 88 -29.68 -41.97 -58.51
CA SER A 88 -28.90 -40.74 -58.66
C SER A 88 -29.32 -39.69 -57.62
N GLU A 89 -30.62 -39.45 -57.47
CA GLU A 89 -31.17 -38.52 -56.47
C GLU A 89 -30.79 -38.94 -55.04
N TYR A 90 -30.83 -40.25 -54.75
CA TYR A 90 -30.40 -40.78 -53.45
C TYR A 90 -28.91 -40.55 -53.20
N SER A 91 -28.07 -40.78 -54.21
CA SER A 91 -26.62 -40.52 -54.12
C SER A 91 -26.32 -39.03 -53.90
N GLU A 92 -27.03 -38.12 -54.56
CA GLU A 92 -26.90 -36.68 -54.37
C GLU A 92 -27.36 -36.24 -52.97
N LEU A 93 -28.48 -36.80 -52.49
CA LEU A 93 -28.99 -36.53 -51.15
C LEU A 93 -28.02 -37.03 -50.07
N GLU A 94 -27.42 -38.20 -50.25
CA GLU A 94 -26.41 -38.76 -49.34
C GLU A 94 -25.16 -37.87 -49.29
N ALA A 95 -24.67 -37.40 -50.44
CA ALA A 95 -23.55 -36.47 -50.52
C ALA A 95 -23.87 -35.14 -49.80
N THR A 96 -25.06 -34.58 -50.03
CA THR A 96 -25.52 -33.34 -49.40
C THR A 96 -25.67 -33.51 -47.88
N ASN A 97 -26.19 -34.65 -47.43
CA ASN A 97 -26.33 -34.95 -46.01
C ASN A 97 -24.95 -35.10 -45.33
N SER A 98 -23.99 -35.73 -46.01
CA SER A 98 -22.61 -35.83 -45.53
C SER A 98 -21.95 -34.44 -45.40
N GLU A 99 -22.16 -33.55 -46.37
CA GLU A 99 -21.65 -32.19 -46.33
C GLU A 99 -22.27 -31.39 -45.17
N LEU A 100 -23.60 -31.46 -45.00
CA LEU A 100 -24.31 -30.80 -43.91
C LEU A 100 -23.84 -31.27 -42.53
N MET A 101 -23.61 -32.57 -42.37
CA MET A 101 -23.06 -33.12 -41.12
C MET A 101 -21.63 -32.64 -40.86
N GLY A 102 -20.80 -32.51 -41.91
CA GLY A 102 -19.47 -31.91 -41.82
C GLY A 102 -19.53 -30.45 -41.36
N ASN A 103 -20.38 -29.64 -42.01
CA ASN A 103 -20.58 -28.23 -41.66
C ASN A 103 -21.11 -28.06 -40.23
N LEU A 104 -22.04 -28.92 -39.80
CA LEU A 104 -22.55 -28.92 -38.43
C LEU A 104 -21.43 -29.19 -37.40
N SER A 105 -20.54 -30.15 -37.69
CA SER A 105 -19.39 -30.45 -36.83
C SER A 105 -18.41 -29.28 -36.71
N VAL A 106 -18.16 -28.56 -37.81
CA VAL A 106 -17.31 -27.36 -37.81
C VAL A 106 -17.95 -26.27 -36.95
N LEU A 107 -19.24 -25.97 -37.16
CA LEU A 107 -19.97 -24.98 -36.38
C LEU A 107 -20.03 -25.31 -34.88
N GLN A 108 -20.16 -26.59 -34.52
CA GLN A 108 -20.10 -27.02 -33.13
C GLN A 108 -18.73 -26.75 -32.51
N THR A 109 -17.65 -26.99 -33.26
CA THR A 109 -16.28 -26.73 -32.80
C THR A 109 -16.03 -25.24 -32.61
N GLU A 110 -16.45 -24.41 -33.56
CA GLU A 110 -16.36 -22.95 -33.45
C GLU A 110 -17.17 -22.40 -32.26
N ASN A 111 -18.38 -22.93 -32.02
CA ASN A 111 -19.20 -22.53 -30.90
C ASN A 111 -18.53 -22.86 -29.55
N MET A 112 -17.90 -24.03 -29.43
CA MET A 112 -17.14 -24.39 -28.23
C MET A 112 -15.94 -23.46 -28.02
N TRP A 113 -15.20 -23.15 -29.09
CA TRP A 113 -14.07 -22.23 -29.02
C TRP A 113 -14.50 -20.82 -28.59
N LEU A 114 -15.58 -20.29 -29.19
CA LEU A 114 -16.13 -18.98 -28.83
C LEU A 114 -16.60 -18.92 -27.37
N LYS A 115 -17.26 -19.98 -26.87
CA LYS A 115 -17.65 -20.08 -25.45
C LYS A 115 -16.44 -20.09 -24.51
N GLY A 116 -15.38 -20.82 -24.87
CA GLY A 116 -14.13 -20.84 -24.12
C GLY A 116 -13.47 -19.46 -24.06
N ASN A 117 -13.42 -18.76 -25.19
CA ASN A 117 -12.88 -17.41 -25.25
C ASN A 117 -13.70 -16.41 -24.46
N LEU A 118 -15.04 -16.47 -24.54
CA LEU A 118 -15.92 -15.61 -23.76
C LEU A 118 -15.65 -15.80 -22.25
N THR A 119 -15.59 -17.04 -21.79
CA THR A 119 -15.30 -17.38 -20.39
C THR A 119 -13.93 -16.84 -19.96
N SER A 120 -12.93 -16.94 -20.85
CA SER A 120 -11.58 -16.45 -20.57
C SER A 120 -11.56 -14.92 -20.48
N MET A 121 -12.26 -14.24 -21.38
CA MET A 121 -12.41 -12.78 -21.39
C MET A 121 -13.14 -12.27 -20.15
N GLU A 122 -14.21 -12.95 -19.73
CA GLU A 122 -14.91 -12.65 -18.46
C GLU A 122 -13.97 -12.80 -17.26
N SER A 123 -13.15 -13.85 -17.22
CA SER A 123 -12.15 -14.03 -16.17
C SER A 123 -11.11 -12.91 -16.15
N TYR A 124 -10.62 -12.47 -17.31
CA TYR A 124 -9.68 -11.34 -17.40
C TYR A 124 -10.33 -10.04 -16.92
N TYR A 125 -11.57 -9.78 -17.32
CA TYR A 125 -12.30 -8.59 -16.91
C TYR A 125 -12.50 -8.53 -15.39
N ASN A 126 -12.91 -9.64 -14.78
CA ASN A 126 -13.09 -9.74 -13.34
C ASN A 126 -11.77 -9.59 -12.57
N ALA A 127 -10.67 -10.13 -13.08
CA ALA A 127 -9.35 -9.95 -12.47
C ALA A 127 -8.90 -8.49 -12.49
N ILE A 128 -9.16 -7.78 -13.58
CA ILE A 128 -8.86 -6.35 -13.70
C ILE A 128 -9.70 -5.54 -12.70
N ILE A 129 -11.01 -5.81 -12.58
CA ILE A 129 -11.88 -5.13 -11.60
C ILE A 129 -11.34 -5.31 -10.18
N ALA A 130 -11.04 -6.54 -9.77
CA ALA A 130 -10.54 -6.81 -8.43
C ALA A 130 -9.20 -6.09 -8.15
N MET A 131 -8.33 -6.01 -9.15
CA MET A 131 -7.06 -5.27 -9.04
C MET A 131 -7.30 -3.75 -8.86
N TYR A 132 -8.24 -3.17 -9.60
CA TYR A 132 -8.62 -1.76 -9.44
C TYR A 132 -9.27 -1.48 -8.10
N GLU A 133 -10.19 -2.33 -7.64
CA GLU A 133 -10.86 -2.17 -6.34
C GLU A 133 -9.85 -2.22 -5.19
N SER A 134 -8.92 -3.19 -5.21
CA SER A 134 -7.85 -3.30 -4.21
C SER A 134 -6.91 -2.08 -4.22
N TRP A 135 -6.53 -1.59 -5.39
CA TRP A 135 -5.69 -0.39 -5.51
C TRP A 135 -6.41 0.87 -5.00
N LEU A 136 -7.70 1.01 -5.27
CA LEU A 136 -8.51 2.11 -4.74
C LEU A 136 -8.59 2.02 -3.22
N GLU A 137 -8.95 0.86 -2.65
CA GLU A 137 -9.09 0.67 -1.20
C GLU A 137 -7.79 1.02 -0.45
N GLY A 138 -6.63 0.55 -0.95
CA GLY A 138 -5.33 0.86 -0.37
C GLY A 138 -5.03 2.37 -0.37
N ASN A 139 -5.09 3.02 -1.53
CA ASN A 139 -4.77 4.45 -1.61
C ASN A 139 -5.78 5.35 -0.87
N PHE A 140 -7.07 4.99 -0.86
CA PHE A 140 -8.06 5.75 -0.10
C PHE A 140 -7.91 5.56 1.42
N SER A 141 -7.33 4.44 1.87
CA SER A 141 -7.01 4.23 3.29
C SER A 141 -5.84 5.11 3.77
N ASP A 142 -4.91 5.45 2.88
CA ASP A 142 -3.76 6.32 3.18
C ASP A 142 -4.12 7.81 3.19
N ILE A 143 -5.17 8.23 2.46
CA ILE A 143 -5.58 9.64 2.35
C ILE A 143 -5.90 10.27 3.72
N PRO A 144 -6.71 9.65 4.61
CA PRO A 144 -6.95 10.18 5.95
C PRO A 144 -5.67 10.35 6.77
N ILE A 145 -4.74 9.38 6.71
CA ILE A 145 -3.46 9.41 7.44
C ILE A 145 -2.59 10.55 6.93
N LEU A 146 -2.49 10.70 5.61
CA LEU A 146 -1.76 11.80 4.98
C LEU A 146 -2.40 13.15 5.31
N MET A 147 -3.72 13.24 5.34
CA MET A 147 -4.42 14.48 5.72
C MET A 147 -4.24 14.84 7.18
N GLU A 148 -4.24 13.86 8.09
CA GLU A 148 -3.91 14.08 9.49
C GLU A 148 -2.48 14.61 9.64
N ARG A 149 -1.51 14.00 8.93
CA ARG A 149 -0.11 14.45 8.94
C ARG A 149 0.07 15.85 8.33
N ILE A 150 -0.60 16.16 7.22
CA ILE A 150 -0.58 17.50 6.62
C ILE A 150 -1.19 18.52 7.57
N THR A 151 -2.30 18.18 8.23
CA THR A 151 -2.94 19.05 9.21
C THR A 151 -2.02 19.32 10.40
N TYR A 152 -1.39 18.28 10.95
CA TYR A 152 -0.38 18.41 12.01
C TYR A 152 0.79 19.31 11.59
N LEU A 153 1.39 19.05 10.43
CA LEU A 153 2.51 19.85 9.91
C LEU A 153 2.11 21.30 9.67
N ARG A 154 0.90 21.56 9.17
CA ARG A 154 0.38 22.91 8.96
C ARG A 154 0.18 23.66 10.28
N THR A 155 -0.34 22.99 11.30
CA THR A 155 -0.48 23.56 12.65
C THR A 155 0.89 23.90 13.22
N LYS A 156 1.85 22.98 13.16
CA LYS A 156 3.23 23.21 13.61
C LYS A 156 3.91 24.35 12.87
N LEU A 157 3.75 24.41 11.54
CA LEU A 157 4.28 25.50 10.74
C LEU A 157 3.67 26.85 11.13
N SER A 158 2.37 26.89 11.46
CA SER A 158 1.72 28.11 11.96
C SER A 158 2.22 28.48 13.37
N GLU A 159 2.45 27.51 14.24
CA GLU A 159 3.05 27.74 15.57
C GLU A 159 4.46 28.34 15.42
N TYR A 160 5.31 27.75 14.58
CA TYR A 160 6.64 28.27 14.28
C TYR A 160 6.61 29.65 13.62
N ALA A 161 5.69 29.90 12.68
CA ALA A 161 5.53 31.21 12.06
C ALA A 161 5.12 32.28 13.09
N ASN A 162 4.25 31.93 14.05
CA ASN A 162 3.87 32.82 15.14
C ASN A 162 5.05 33.10 16.08
N MET A 163 5.85 32.09 16.42
CA MET A 163 7.10 32.25 17.20
C MET A 163 8.11 33.16 16.48
N MET A 164 8.29 32.98 15.17
CA MET A 164 9.21 33.80 14.35
C MET A 164 8.73 35.24 14.16
N SER A 165 7.41 35.50 14.25
CA SER A 165 6.85 36.84 14.07
C SER A 165 6.96 37.74 15.31
N SER A 166 7.27 37.16 16.48
CA SER A 166 7.57 37.89 17.72
C SER A 166 8.47 37.01 18.60
N PRO A 167 9.75 36.81 18.20
CA PRO A 167 10.66 35.95 18.95
C PRO A 167 10.76 36.47 20.38
N ASN A 168 10.36 35.63 21.33
CA ASN A 168 10.47 35.98 22.73
C ASN A 168 11.90 35.76 23.24
N GLY A 169 12.64 34.86 22.58
CA GLY A 169 14.05 34.58 22.75
C GLY A 169 14.96 35.56 22.03
N ILE A 170 16.26 35.27 22.04
CA ILE A 170 17.32 36.11 21.45
C ILE A 170 18.28 35.24 20.64
N HIS A 171 18.96 35.85 19.67
CA HIS A 171 19.90 35.11 18.83
C HIS A 171 21.24 34.85 19.50
N TYR A 172 21.79 35.82 20.23
CA TYR A 172 23.10 35.69 20.83
C TYR A 172 23.27 36.60 22.04
N LEU A 173 23.70 36.04 23.18
CA LEU A 173 23.88 36.79 24.44
C LEU A 173 25.10 37.73 24.43
N GLU A 174 26.10 37.48 23.57
CA GLU A 174 27.33 38.28 23.52
C GLU A 174 27.05 39.71 23.04
N ASP A 175 26.26 39.85 21.98
CA ASP A 175 26.01 41.12 21.29
C ASP A 175 25.16 42.09 22.11
N LEU A 176 24.56 41.60 23.20
CA LEU A 176 23.73 42.40 24.07
C LEU A 176 24.56 43.27 25.03
N THR A 177 24.02 44.41 25.41
CA THR A 177 24.49 45.17 26.57
C THR A 177 24.13 44.42 27.86
N GLN A 178 24.78 44.78 28.99
CA GLN A 178 24.42 44.19 30.28
C GLN A 178 22.95 44.44 30.66
N GLN A 179 22.39 45.59 30.28
CA GLN A 179 20.99 45.91 30.55
C GLN A 179 20.04 44.99 29.77
N GLU A 180 20.34 44.74 28.49
CA GLU A 180 19.55 43.83 27.66
C GLU A 180 19.67 42.38 28.14
N ARG A 181 20.88 41.94 28.53
CA ARG A 181 21.07 40.62 29.16
C ARG A 181 20.24 40.48 30.44
N ASN A 182 20.28 41.47 31.33
CA ASN A 182 19.47 41.45 32.55
C ASN A 182 17.97 41.34 32.22
N LEU A 183 17.49 42.12 31.25
CA LEU A 183 16.08 42.10 30.83
C LEU A 183 15.69 40.72 30.26
N PHE A 184 16.58 40.11 29.47
CA PHE A 184 16.37 38.76 28.94
C PHE A 184 16.34 37.69 30.05
N LEU A 185 17.31 37.71 30.97
CA LEU A 185 17.35 36.78 32.10
C LEU A 185 16.13 36.95 33.01
N GLU A 186 15.68 38.18 33.24
CA GLU A 186 14.44 38.46 33.97
C GLU A 186 13.23 37.87 33.23
N LYS A 187 13.15 38.07 31.91
CA LYS A 187 12.10 37.48 31.08
C LYS A 187 12.11 35.95 31.15
N ALA A 188 13.28 35.32 31.11
CA ALA A 188 13.45 33.88 31.22
C ALA A 188 12.93 33.36 32.57
N VAL A 189 13.39 33.92 33.69
CA VAL A 189 12.94 33.55 35.04
C VAL A 189 11.42 33.72 35.20
N ASN A 190 10.87 34.82 34.67
CA ASN A 190 9.45 35.12 34.74
C ASN A 190 8.60 34.19 33.85
N SER A 191 9.16 33.72 32.73
CA SER A 191 8.48 32.81 31.82
C SER A 191 8.35 31.38 32.38
N LEU A 192 9.20 30.97 33.33
CA LEU A 192 9.23 29.61 33.87
C LEU A 192 7.84 29.18 34.40
N PRO A 193 7.16 28.22 33.74
CA PRO A 193 5.87 27.71 34.21
C PRO A 193 6.04 26.90 35.51
N PRO A 194 4.94 26.49 36.16
CA PRO A 194 5.02 25.54 37.27
C PRO A 194 5.79 24.27 36.87
N THR A 195 6.67 23.79 37.75
CA THR A 195 7.51 22.60 37.55
C THR A 195 6.97 21.43 38.38
N PRO A 196 5.94 20.69 37.90
CA PRO A 196 5.35 19.60 38.66
C PRO A 196 6.39 18.51 38.96
N ASN A 197 6.27 17.86 40.11
CA ASN A 197 7.17 16.79 40.56
C ASN A 197 8.65 17.18 40.80
N LEU A 198 9.08 18.41 40.49
CA LEU A 198 10.44 18.88 40.78
C LEU A 198 10.80 18.69 42.26
N SER A 199 9.87 19.00 43.16
CA SER A 199 10.07 18.81 44.61
C SER A 199 10.36 17.37 45.00
N GLU A 200 9.82 16.38 44.28
CA GLU A 200 10.06 14.96 44.54
C GLU A 200 11.48 14.56 44.13
N TYR A 201 11.94 15.04 42.97
CA TYR A 201 13.31 14.84 42.51
C TYR A 201 14.32 15.52 43.44
N VAL A 202 14.06 16.77 43.83
CA VAL A 202 14.92 17.51 44.77
C VAL A 202 14.98 16.82 46.13
N LYS A 203 13.85 16.31 46.64
CA LYS A 203 13.83 15.54 47.90
C LYS A 203 14.65 14.25 47.81
N LYS A 204 14.63 13.58 46.65
CA LYS A 204 15.31 12.28 46.45
C LYS A 204 16.80 12.43 46.19
N TYR A 205 17.20 13.44 45.41
CA TYR A 205 18.56 13.55 44.87
C TYR A 205 19.34 14.77 45.38
N GLY A 206 18.71 15.65 46.16
CA GLY A 206 19.26 16.97 46.49
C GLY A 206 18.98 18.00 45.39
N ILE A 207 19.26 19.28 45.65
CA ILE A 207 18.88 20.37 44.75
C ILE A 207 19.57 20.27 43.38
N PRO A 208 20.91 20.24 43.27
CA PRO A 208 21.58 20.33 41.96
C PRO A 208 21.23 19.12 41.09
N LEU A 209 21.36 17.92 41.66
CA LEU A 209 21.08 16.68 40.96
C LEU A 209 19.57 16.48 40.73
N GLY A 210 18.71 16.89 41.65
CA GLY A 210 17.26 16.81 41.48
C GLY A 210 16.75 17.71 40.35
N VAL A 211 17.29 18.92 40.22
CA VAL A 211 16.99 19.81 39.09
C VAL A 211 17.48 19.20 37.78
N HIS A 212 18.72 18.68 37.74
CA HIS A 212 19.25 18.00 36.55
C HIS A 212 18.41 16.78 36.14
N VAL A 213 18.00 15.95 37.11
CA VAL A 213 17.14 14.79 36.87
C VAL A 213 15.79 15.22 36.34
N TYR A 214 15.16 16.22 36.96
CA TYR A 214 13.88 16.75 36.50
C TYR A 214 13.97 17.22 35.05
N VAL A 215 14.92 18.12 34.74
CA VAL A 215 15.06 18.67 33.39
C VAL A 215 15.35 17.54 32.39
N SER A 216 16.37 16.72 32.63
CA SER A 216 16.75 15.62 31.74
C SER A 216 15.63 14.59 31.50
N PHE A 217 14.70 14.46 32.44
CA PHE A 217 13.57 13.54 32.33
C PHE A 217 12.39 14.18 31.59
N THR A 218 12.10 15.46 31.84
CA THR A 218 10.99 16.19 31.19
C THR A 218 11.31 16.73 29.81
N THR A 219 12.59 16.77 29.42
CA THR A 219 13.03 17.30 28.12
C THR A 219 13.89 16.31 27.34
N TYR A 220 14.14 16.56 26.05
CA TYR A 220 15.13 15.86 25.24
C TYR A 220 16.00 16.86 24.46
N TYR A 221 17.18 16.42 24.00
CA TYR A 221 18.09 17.28 23.26
C TYR A 221 17.59 17.53 21.84
N GLN A 222 17.47 18.81 21.47
CA GLN A 222 17.07 19.26 20.15
C GLN A 222 18.20 20.12 19.59
N PRO A 223 19.04 19.60 18.68
CA PRO A 223 20.05 20.44 18.05
C PRO A 223 19.36 21.50 17.20
N ASP A 224 19.97 22.67 17.12
CA ASP A 224 19.49 23.73 16.26
C ASP A 224 19.38 23.26 14.80
N PRO A 225 18.27 23.54 14.09
CA PRO A 225 18.16 23.17 12.69
C PRO A 225 19.17 23.98 11.88
N VAL A 226 19.87 23.32 10.94
CA VAL A 226 20.90 23.92 10.06
C VAL A 226 20.44 25.23 9.37
N SER A 227 19.14 25.46 9.24
CA SER A 227 18.54 26.62 8.58
C SER A 227 18.24 27.82 9.50
N VAL A 228 18.40 27.69 10.82
CA VAL A 228 18.09 28.76 11.78
C VAL A 228 19.40 29.27 12.38
N THR A 229 19.56 30.58 12.41
CA THR A 229 20.53 31.26 13.28
C THR A 229 20.19 30.92 14.72
N GLU A 230 21.21 30.54 15.51
CA GLU A 230 21.22 30.37 16.97
C GLU A 230 20.06 31.11 17.66
N TYR A 231 19.24 30.40 18.45
CA TYR A 231 18.07 30.99 19.12
C TYR A 231 17.86 30.40 20.52
N TRP A 232 18.01 31.25 21.53
CA TRP A 232 17.78 30.88 22.93
C TRP A 232 16.29 30.92 23.25
N LYS A 233 15.66 29.76 23.39
CA LYS A 233 14.27 29.61 23.84
C LYS A 233 14.11 30.01 25.30
N LEU A 234 12.98 30.64 25.62
CA LEU A 234 12.59 30.85 27.00
C LEU A 234 12.17 29.53 27.67
N PRO A 235 12.31 29.41 29.01
CA PRO A 235 11.90 28.22 29.76
C PRO A 235 10.49 27.67 29.49
N ASN A 236 9.50 28.52 29.23
CA ASN A 236 8.17 28.06 28.84
C ASN A 236 8.16 27.40 27.45
N GLU A 237 8.93 27.93 26.51
CA GLU A 237 9.09 27.39 25.16
C GLU A 237 9.85 26.07 25.23
N THR A 238 10.97 25.99 25.96
CA THR A 238 11.74 24.74 26.16
C THR A 238 10.87 23.62 26.74
N LEU A 239 10.03 23.92 27.74
CA LEU A 239 9.13 22.92 28.32
C LEU A 239 7.95 22.57 27.41
N GLN A 240 7.42 23.54 26.65
CA GLN A 240 6.33 23.30 25.69
C GLN A 240 6.79 22.43 24.51
N ASP A 241 8.01 22.68 24.02
CA ASP A 241 8.63 21.92 22.94
C ASP A 241 9.23 20.60 23.43
N LEU A 242 9.16 20.33 24.74
CA LEU A 242 9.76 19.17 25.40
C LEU A 242 11.28 19.08 25.20
N GLY A 243 11.98 20.17 24.89
CA GLY A 243 13.38 20.11 24.53
C GLY A 243 13.99 21.40 23.98
N GLY A 244 15.30 21.32 23.83
CA GLY A 244 16.17 22.40 23.36
C GLY A 244 17.62 21.92 23.29
N ASP A 245 18.51 22.78 22.83
CA ASP A 245 19.96 22.57 22.81
C ASP A 245 20.61 22.93 24.17
N CYS A 246 21.92 23.19 24.20
CA CYS A 246 22.62 23.38 25.47
C CYS A 246 22.30 24.73 26.13
N GLU A 247 22.01 25.75 25.33
CA GLU A 247 21.58 27.08 25.67
C GLU A 247 20.20 27.04 26.34
N ASP A 248 19.23 26.42 25.67
CA ASP A 248 17.85 26.27 26.15
C ASP A 248 17.78 25.51 27.48
N LEU A 249 18.46 24.36 27.54
CA LEU A 249 18.46 23.50 28.71
C LEU A 249 19.15 24.18 29.90
N SER A 250 20.22 24.93 29.64
CA SER A 250 20.92 25.71 30.68
C SER A 250 20.08 26.89 31.16
N LEU A 251 19.40 27.60 30.26
CA LEU A 251 18.51 28.71 30.65
C LEU A 251 17.31 28.23 31.48
N LEU A 252 16.79 27.03 31.19
CA LEU A 252 15.75 26.38 31.99
C LEU A 252 16.27 26.05 33.41
N VAL A 253 17.44 25.39 33.53
CA VAL A 253 18.05 25.08 34.83
C VAL A 253 18.35 26.36 35.63
N TYR A 254 18.94 27.36 34.98
CA TYR A 254 19.22 28.68 35.54
C TYR A 254 17.95 29.31 36.12
N SER A 255 16.88 29.33 35.33
CA SER A 255 15.61 29.92 35.71
C SER A 255 14.96 29.19 36.89
N ILE A 256 15.05 27.86 36.93
CA ILE A 256 14.58 27.06 38.07
C ILE A 256 15.33 27.46 39.34
N LEU A 257 16.66 27.55 39.29
CA LEU A 257 17.47 27.86 40.46
C LEU A 257 17.24 29.29 40.97
N ILE A 258 17.26 30.29 40.09
CA ILE A 258 16.98 31.69 40.47
C ILE A 258 15.59 31.83 41.08
N LYS A 259 14.55 31.25 40.46
CA LYS A 259 13.17 31.33 40.96
C LYS A 259 12.99 30.66 42.33
N ASN A 260 13.86 29.71 42.68
CA ASN A 260 13.91 29.04 43.98
C ASN A 260 14.89 29.70 44.98
N GLY A 261 15.40 30.89 44.69
CA GLY A 261 16.20 31.70 45.61
C GLY A 261 17.70 31.42 45.61
N TYR A 262 18.22 30.66 44.64
CA TYR A 262 19.65 30.43 44.48
C TYR A 262 20.26 31.56 43.64
N ASN A 263 20.44 32.74 44.25
CA ASN A 263 20.88 33.95 43.55
C ASN A 263 22.32 33.92 43.04
N ASP A 264 23.19 33.12 43.68
CA ASP A 264 24.55 32.82 43.22
C ASP A 264 24.51 31.76 42.11
N THR A 265 23.75 32.04 41.05
CA THR A 265 23.60 31.18 39.88
C THR A 265 23.96 31.95 38.62
N TYR A 266 24.75 31.31 37.76
CA TYR A 266 25.30 31.87 36.54
C TYR A 266 25.21 30.85 35.42
N LEU A 267 25.00 31.34 34.20
CA LEU A 267 25.33 30.57 33.00
C LEU A 267 26.85 30.61 32.83
N VAL A 268 27.44 29.44 32.60
CA VAL A 268 28.86 29.28 32.30
C VAL A 268 28.97 28.65 30.91
N ALA A 269 29.81 29.24 30.06
CA ALA A 269 29.99 28.73 28.71
C ALA A 269 31.47 28.57 28.39
N TRP A 270 31.76 27.66 27.46
CA TRP A 270 33.02 27.64 26.75
C TRP A 270 32.79 27.74 25.25
N LEU A 271 33.69 28.40 24.55
CA LEU A 271 33.69 28.48 23.09
C LEU A 271 34.99 27.85 22.56
N GLY A 272 34.84 27.00 21.56
CA GLY A 272 35.92 26.47 20.75
C GLY A 272 35.95 27.11 19.36
N ASN A 273 36.67 26.50 18.43
CA ASN A 273 36.82 27.03 17.08
C ASN A 273 35.57 26.84 16.21
N GLU A 274 34.80 25.77 16.46
CA GLU A 274 33.66 25.36 15.61
C GLU A 274 32.35 25.26 16.38
N ILE A 275 32.41 25.03 17.69
CA ILE A 275 31.24 24.88 18.56
C ILE A 275 31.46 25.59 19.89
N GLY A 276 30.36 25.94 20.54
CA GLY A 276 30.32 26.37 21.94
C GLY A 276 29.46 25.42 22.76
N HIS A 277 29.50 25.58 24.07
CA HIS A 277 28.63 24.84 24.98
C HIS A 277 28.31 25.65 26.23
N VAL A 278 27.08 25.52 26.71
CA VAL A 278 26.57 26.23 27.90
C VAL A 278 26.16 25.22 28.99
N ALA A 279 26.46 25.58 30.23
CA ALA A 279 26.03 24.91 31.45
C ALA A 279 25.64 25.93 32.53
N VAL A 280 25.23 25.46 33.70
CA VAL A 280 24.86 26.31 34.84
C VAL A 280 25.82 26.09 36.01
N LEU A 281 26.37 27.18 36.53
CA LEU A 281 27.14 27.20 37.77
C LEU A 281 26.28 27.80 38.88
N SER A 282 26.12 27.09 40.01
CA SER A 282 25.28 27.55 41.11
C SER A 282 25.90 27.24 42.47
N ARG A 283 25.71 28.16 43.43
CA ARG A 283 26.10 27.95 44.82
C ARG A 283 24.90 27.51 45.66
N VAL A 284 24.97 26.29 46.18
CA VAL A 284 23.93 25.70 47.02
C VAL A 284 24.53 25.34 48.38
N ALA A 285 23.92 25.85 49.45
CA ALA A 285 24.41 25.65 50.83
C ALA A 285 25.91 25.99 51.00
N GLY A 286 26.37 27.06 50.35
CA GLY A 286 27.76 27.55 50.42
C GLY A 286 28.75 26.82 49.52
N ARG A 287 28.31 25.83 48.74
CA ARG A 287 29.14 24.94 47.91
C ARG A 287 28.81 25.10 46.43
N TRP A 288 29.82 24.94 45.57
CA TRP A 288 29.67 25.09 44.12
C TRP A 288 29.24 23.80 43.44
N PHE A 289 28.27 23.94 42.53
CA PHE A 289 27.79 22.89 41.66
C PHE A 289 27.74 23.41 40.22
N LEU A 290 28.27 22.61 39.30
CA LEU A 290 28.12 22.82 37.87
C LEU A 290 27.18 21.75 37.33
N ILE A 291 26.09 22.21 36.74
CA ILE A 291 25.00 21.43 36.18
C ILE A 291 25.03 21.62 34.67
N ASP A 292 25.53 20.61 33.98
CA ASP A 292 25.61 20.55 32.53
C ASP A 292 24.59 19.51 32.04
N THR A 293 23.38 19.98 31.74
CA THR A 293 22.30 19.09 31.35
C THR A 293 22.59 18.45 30.00
N ALA A 294 22.91 19.25 28.97
CA ALA A 294 23.22 18.77 27.62
C ALA A 294 24.44 17.83 27.60
N GLY A 295 25.46 18.11 28.42
CA GLY A 295 26.61 17.24 28.63
C GLY A 295 26.36 16.02 29.52
N ASN A 296 25.16 15.87 30.09
CA ASN A 296 24.82 14.81 31.05
C ASN A 296 25.83 14.72 32.21
N TRP A 297 26.13 15.86 32.84
CA TRP A 297 27.21 15.98 33.81
C TRP A 297 26.83 16.92 34.96
N VAL A 298 26.97 16.46 36.21
CA VAL A 298 26.79 17.27 37.43
C VAL A 298 27.91 16.96 38.41
N ASN A 299 28.89 17.86 38.56
CA ASN A 299 30.08 17.64 39.40
C ASN A 299 30.70 16.23 39.21
N GLY A 300 30.84 15.77 37.96
CA GLY A 300 31.39 14.44 37.64
C GLY A 300 30.35 13.32 37.57
N LEU A 301 29.14 13.52 38.07
CA LEU A 301 28.05 12.54 38.04
C LEU A 301 27.32 12.58 36.69
N LYS A 302 26.95 11.41 36.19
CA LYS A 302 26.19 11.23 34.95
C LYS A 302 24.89 10.48 35.21
N LEU A 303 23.85 10.84 34.48
CA LEU A 303 22.53 10.26 34.61
C LEU A 303 22.25 9.25 33.49
N TYR A 304 21.70 8.09 33.85
CA TYR A 304 21.37 7.03 32.91
C TYR A 304 20.01 6.43 33.18
N LEU A 305 19.29 6.14 32.10
CA LEU A 305 18.19 5.20 32.07
C LEU A 305 18.80 3.79 32.01
N SER A 306 18.67 3.06 33.11
CA SER A 306 19.18 1.70 33.25
C SER A 306 18.09 0.67 33.03
N ALA A 307 18.33 -0.30 32.16
CA ALA A 307 17.44 -1.42 31.88
C ALA A 307 18.23 -2.73 31.78
N LYS A 308 17.56 -3.86 32.00
CA LYS A 308 18.13 -5.19 31.77
C LYS A 308 17.52 -5.78 30.51
N ILE A 309 18.36 -6.21 29.57
CA ILE A 309 17.93 -6.79 28.30
C ILE A 309 18.39 -8.25 28.26
N LEU A 310 17.45 -9.15 27.97
CA LEU A 310 17.75 -10.56 27.71
C LEU A 310 17.96 -10.76 26.21
N LYS A 311 19.14 -11.25 25.82
CA LYS A 311 19.45 -11.63 24.44
C LYS A 311 20.26 -12.92 24.46
N ASP A 312 19.77 -13.95 23.75
CA ASP A 312 20.42 -15.26 23.64
C ASP A 312 20.75 -15.88 25.02
N ASP A 313 19.78 -15.83 25.95
CA ASP A 313 19.89 -16.26 27.36
C ASP A 313 20.95 -15.50 28.20
N ILE A 314 21.55 -14.44 27.66
CA ILE A 314 22.48 -13.56 28.38
C ILE A 314 21.75 -12.27 28.75
N THR A 315 21.84 -11.90 30.04
CA THR A 315 21.31 -10.62 30.53
C THR A 315 22.39 -9.53 30.43
N TYR A 316 22.05 -8.44 29.76
CA TYR A 316 22.90 -7.26 29.61
C TYR A 316 22.33 -6.10 30.43
N ASP A 317 23.20 -5.38 31.14
CA ASP A 317 22.85 -4.10 31.75
C ASP A 317 23.03 -2.99 30.69
N LEU A 318 21.92 -2.42 30.23
CA LEU A 318 21.90 -1.29 29.31
C LEU A 318 21.86 0.01 30.12
N LYS A 319 22.75 0.96 29.79
CA LYS A 319 22.74 2.33 30.31
C LYS A 319 22.67 3.32 29.17
N LEU A 320 21.55 4.05 29.07
CA LEU A 320 21.36 5.08 28.06
C LEU A 320 21.34 6.46 28.72
N PRO A 321 22.02 7.49 28.18
CA PRO A 321 21.79 8.87 28.58
C PRO A 321 20.31 9.24 28.41
N LEU A 322 19.77 10.10 29.27
CA LEU A 322 18.33 10.43 29.24
C LEU A 322 17.97 11.39 28.11
N LEU A 323 18.83 12.36 27.82
CA LEU A 323 18.51 13.45 26.90
C LEU A 323 18.25 13.02 25.45
N PRO A 324 18.91 11.98 24.89
CA PRO A 324 18.56 11.49 23.55
C PRO A 324 17.19 10.80 23.45
N ILE A 325 16.51 10.55 24.57
CA ILE A 325 15.26 9.81 24.62
C ILE A 325 14.10 10.79 24.85
N HIS A 326 13.07 10.70 24.00
CA HIS A 326 11.86 11.51 24.14
C HIS A 326 11.18 11.31 25.52
N PRO A 327 10.64 12.36 26.18
CA PRO A 327 9.99 12.29 27.48
C PRO A 327 8.94 11.18 27.61
N ASP A 328 7.99 11.09 26.67
CA ASP A 328 6.95 10.05 26.69
C ASP A 328 7.49 8.62 26.72
N VAL A 329 8.63 8.37 26.04
CA VAL A 329 9.29 7.06 26.03
C VAL A 329 9.94 6.78 27.38
N LYS A 330 10.58 7.79 27.99
CA LYS A 330 11.14 7.67 29.35
C LYS A 330 10.05 7.38 30.37
N ASP A 331 8.95 8.13 30.32
CA ASP A 331 7.78 7.93 31.18
C ASP A 331 7.23 6.53 31.03
N TRP A 332 6.98 6.08 29.80
CA TRP A 332 6.47 4.74 29.53
C TRP A 332 7.40 3.64 30.07
N LEU A 333 8.72 3.77 29.89
CA LEU A 333 9.71 2.81 30.37
C LEU A 333 9.75 2.72 31.90
N ILE A 334 9.71 3.85 32.60
CA ILE A 334 9.72 3.89 34.07
C ILE A 334 8.38 3.39 34.63
N MET A 335 7.24 3.87 34.12
CA MET A 335 5.91 3.51 34.61
C MET A 335 5.61 2.01 34.50
N ASN A 336 6.11 1.36 33.45
CA ASN A 336 5.94 -0.07 33.23
C ASN A 336 7.07 -0.93 33.86
N ASN A 337 7.94 -0.33 34.67
CA ASN A 337 9.07 -1.00 35.33
C ASN A 337 10.07 -1.66 34.36
N TYR A 338 10.18 -1.16 33.13
CA TYR A 338 11.18 -1.63 32.16
C TYR A 338 12.56 -1.00 32.36
N ALA A 339 12.59 0.19 32.95
CA ALA A 339 13.83 0.89 33.25
C ALA A 339 13.78 1.61 34.61
N THR A 340 14.94 2.06 35.07
CA THR A 340 15.10 2.90 36.27
C THR A 340 16.08 4.02 36.01
N ILE A 341 15.95 5.13 36.74
CA ILE A 341 16.95 6.20 36.74
C ILE A 341 18.11 5.80 37.64
N SER A 342 19.33 5.87 37.10
CA SER A 342 20.57 5.51 37.78
C SER A 342 21.63 6.59 37.59
N ILE A 343 22.53 6.73 38.55
CA ILE A 343 23.60 7.72 38.55
C ILE A 343 24.94 6.99 38.53
N SER A 344 25.89 7.46 37.74
CA SER A 344 27.25 6.90 37.67
C SER A 344 28.31 8.01 37.57
N PRO A 345 29.44 7.90 38.28
CA PRO A 345 29.70 6.91 39.34
C PRO A 345 28.66 7.01 40.46
N LEU A 346 28.57 5.98 41.30
CA LEU A 346 27.76 6.10 42.52
C LEU A 346 28.28 7.33 43.28
N PRO A 347 27.40 8.27 43.64
CA PRO A 347 27.86 9.53 44.21
C PRO A 347 28.60 9.27 45.51
N GLY A 348 29.87 9.69 45.57
CA GLY A 348 30.63 9.76 46.80
C GLY A 348 30.19 10.96 47.63
N GLN A 349 30.78 11.11 48.84
CA GLN A 349 30.54 12.31 49.65
C GLN A 349 31.02 13.57 48.93
N GLN A 350 32.15 13.51 48.20
CA GLN A 350 32.77 14.67 47.57
C GLN A 350 31.91 15.28 46.45
N GLU A 351 31.29 14.46 45.60
CA GLU A 351 30.46 14.91 44.49
C GLU A 351 29.13 15.53 44.98
N LEU A 352 28.64 15.09 46.13
CA LEU A 352 27.44 15.62 46.79
C LEU A 352 27.72 16.83 47.68
N ASP A 353 28.95 16.94 48.21
CA ASP A 353 29.36 17.99 49.13
C ASP A 353 29.95 19.22 48.43
N GLY A 354 30.05 19.22 47.09
CA GLY A 354 30.63 20.30 46.31
C GLY A 354 32.15 20.38 46.41
N VAL A 355 32.77 20.92 45.36
CA VAL A 355 34.22 20.89 45.16
C VAL A 355 34.77 22.33 45.12
N ASP A 356 36.07 22.48 45.36
CA ASP A 356 36.79 23.71 45.05
C ASP A 356 36.46 24.17 43.61
N LEU A 357 36.10 25.44 43.44
CA LEU A 357 35.56 25.93 42.17
C LEU A 357 36.55 25.79 41.01
N ASN A 358 37.83 26.04 41.27
CA ASN A 358 38.87 25.94 40.25
C ASN A 358 39.06 24.49 39.79
N SER A 359 39.07 23.54 40.73
CA SER A 359 39.07 22.11 40.39
C SER A 359 37.80 21.72 39.62
N LEU A 360 36.63 22.16 40.07
CA LEU A 360 35.35 21.83 39.44
C LEU A 360 35.30 22.27 37.96
N LEU A 361 35.67 23.51 37.70
CA LEU A 361 35.68 24.05 36.34
C LEU A 361 36.73 23.37 35.46
N LYS A 362 37.90 23.00 36.01
CA LYS A 362 38.92 22.22 35.28
C LYS A 362 38.44 20.82 34.93
N GLU A 363 37.73 20.14 35.83
CA GLU A 363 37.16 18.82 35.58
C GLU A 363 36.09 18.87 34.48
N TRP A 364 35.24 19.91 34.48
CA TRP A 364 34.26 20.14 33.43
C TRP A 364 34.90 20.39 32.06
N VAL A 365 35.95 21.22 32.00
CA VAL A 365 36.71 21.43 30.75
C VAL A 365 37.39 20.13 30.31
N ALA A 366 38.00 19.39 31.23
CA ALA A 366 38.64 18.11 30.92
C ALA A 366 37.63 17.08 30.38
N TYR A 367 36.39 17.10 30.87
CA TYR A 367 35.31 16.27 30.34
C TYR A 367 35.06 16.55 28.86
N TRP A 368 34.88 17.82 28.46
CA TRP A 368 34.68 18.20 27.06
C TRP A 368 35.91 17.93 26.18
N VAL A 369 37.11 18.20 26.68
CA VAL A 369 38.36 17.85 25.97
C VAL A 369 38.46 16.35 25.71
N SER A 370 38.03 15.51 26.68
CA SER A 370 38.02 14.05 26.49
C SER A 370 37.01 13.58 25.44
N SER A 371 35.99 14.39 25.15
CA SER A 371 35.00 14.16 24.10
C SER A 371 35.46 14.66 22.72
N GLY A 372 36.67 15.23 22.61
CA GLY A 372 37.24 15.74 21.37
C GLY A 372 37.18 17.26 21.21
N GLU A 373 36.64 17.98 22.20
CA GLU A 373 36.45 19.43 22.09
C GLU A 373 37.71 20.22 22.45
N HIS A 374 37.76 21.46 21.95
CA HIS A 374 38.88 22.38 22.17
C HIS A 374 38.41 23.75 22.67
N PRO A 375 38.00 23.85 23.95
CA PRO A 375 37.66 25.13 24.58
C PRO A 375 38.84 26.13 24.53
N THR A 376 38.59 27.34 24.03
CA THR A 376 39.59 28.43 23.91
C THR A 376 39.19 29.69 24.66
N GLU A 377 37.89 29.94 24.82
CA GLU A 377 37.34 31.07 25.57
C GLU A 377 36.28 30.57 26.56
N TYR A 378 36.13 31.25 27.70
CA TYR A 378 35.21 30.91 28.77
C TYR A 378 34.43 32.13 29.23
N TRP A 379 33.13 31.98 29.36
CA TRP A 379 32.21 33.07 29.68
C TRP A 379 31.44 32.77 30.96
N LEU A 380 31.10 33.83 31.68
CA LEU A 380 30.20 33.82 32.82
C LEU A 380 29.13 34.89 32.60
N ILE A 381 27.86 34.48 32.65
CA ILE A 381 26.72 35.36 32.39
C ILE A 381 25.70 35.21 33.53
N GLY A 382 25.23 36.33 34.08
CA GLY A 382 24.18 36.37 35.09
C GLY A 382 23.67 37.78 35.30
N PHE A 383 22.79 37.97 36.29
CA PHE A 383 22.32 39.31 36.65
C PHE A 383 23.48 40.22 37.05
N ASN A 384 23.66 41.32 36.33
CA ASN A 384 24.76 42.27 36.49
C ASN A 384 26.16 41.65 36.35
N VAL A 385 26.26 40.47 35.75
CA VAL A 385 27.51 39.74 35.58
C VAL A 385 27.69 39.38 34.11
N TYR A 386 28.79 39.84 33.55
CA TYR A 386 29.29 39.41 32.25
C TYR A 386 30.81 39.47 32.29
N PHE A 387 31.44 38.30 32.15
CA PHE A 387 32.89 38.17 32.18
C PHE A 387 33.35 37.16 31.15
N LYS A 388 34.43 37.47 30.45
CA LYS A 388 35.07 36.58 29.48
C LYS A 388 36.56 36.51 29.68
N THR A 389 37.12 35.32 29.50
CA THR A 389 38.56 35.06 29.63
C THR A 389 38.95 33.83 28.82
N SER A 390 40.22 33.70 28.44
CA SER A 390 40.80 32.48 27.89
C SER A 390 41.38 31.53 28.96
N SER A 391 41.21 31.85 30.24
CA SER A 391 41.73 31.05 31.37
C SER A 391 40.62 30.61 32.31
N ILE A 392 40.38 29.30 32.38
CA ILE A 392 39.40 28.72 33.30
C ILE A 392 39.72 29.01 34.77
N THR A 393 41.00 29.19 35.12
CA THR A 393 41.42 29.59 36.47
C THR A 393 41.05 31.04 36.78
N GLN A 394 41.23 31.96 35.81
CA GLN A 394 40.78 33.35 36.00
C GLN A 394 39.25 33.45 36.11
N LEU A 395 38.52 32.59 35.39
CA LEU A 395 37.07 32.49 35.54
C LEU A 395 36.69 32.09 36.97
N ALA A 396 37.34 31.04 37.50
CA ALA A 396 37.12 30.59 38.88
C ALA A 396 37.40 31.71 39.90
N ASP A 397 38.54 32.39 39.77
CA ASP A 397 38.93 33.49 40.67
C ASP A 397 37.94 34.67 40.62
N TYR A 398 37.43 34.99 39.42
CA TYR A 398 36.42 36.02 39.24
C TYR A 398 35.09 35.65 39.92
N VAL A 399 34.60 34.42 39.71
CA VAL A 399 33.36 33.93 40.35
C VAL A 399 33.47 33.97 41.89
N GLU A 400 34.59 33.51 42.44
CA GLU A 400 34.85 33.57 43.89
C GLU A 400 34.87 35.01 44.41
N THR A 401 35.30 35.96 43.59
CA THR A 401 35.35 37.38 43.98
C THR A 401 33.97 38.02 44.03
N ILE A 402 33.09 37.72 43.05
CA ILE A 402 31.75 38.31 42.99
C ILE A 402 30.73 37.62 43.93
N SER A 403 31.07 36.46 44.48
CA SER A 403 30.21 35.66 45.38
C SER A 403 30.54 35.82 46.87
N ARG A 404 31.44 36.76 47.20
CA ARG A 404 31.80 37.17 48.57
C ARG A 404 31.13 38.50 48.90
#